data_AF-A0A2P6Q047-F1
#
_entry.id   AF-A0A2P6Q047-F1
#
_cell.length_a   1.000
_cell.length_b   1.000
_cell.length_c   1.000
_cell.angle_alpha   90.00
_cell.angle_beta   90.00
_cell.angle_gamma   90.00
#
_symmetry.space_group_name_H-M   'P 1'
#
loop_
_entity.id
_entity.type
_entity.pdbx_description
1 polymer ?
#
loop_
_entity_poly.entity_id
_entity_poly.type
_entity_poly.pdbx_seq_one_letter_code
_entity_poly.pdbx_strand_id
1 'polypeptide(L)'
;MFGSLRISSQNPRKQQQKQEREWLNLSFKPENFLPGVVIGFILGLLLDLSQPGKGSLKLKRKNFSEGKPQQRSLVSTNGDEELKMVLVVRRDLKITTGKIASQCAHAATGMYAELMQSRRSLLRQWEENGQPKIVVTCKNQQEMNKLKEAAEGIGLPTFVVADAGRTQVVSGSKTVLAVGPGPKELVDSVTGKQGLL
;
A
#
# COMPACT_ATOMS: atom_id res chain seq x y z
N MET A 1 -6.87 50.51 -69.05
CA MET A 1 -6.55 49.41 -68.11
C MET A 1 -5.51 49.92 -67.14
N PHE A 2 -5.89 50.30 -65.91
CA PHE A 2 -4.95 50.60 -64.84
C PHE A 2 -5.40 49.85 -63.59
N GLY A 3 -4.57 48.89 -63.16
CA GLY A 3 -4.80 48.05 -61.99
C GLY A 3 -4.58 48.84 -60.70
N SER A 4 -5.52 48.72 -59.77
CA SER A 4 -5.36 49.23 -58.41
C SER A 4 -4.75 48.11 -57.55
N LEU A 5 -3.48 48.27 -57.18
CA LEU A 5 -2.79 47.44 -56.19
C LEU A 5 -3.35 47.76 -54.80
N ARG A 6 -4.18 46.89 -54.24
CA ARG A 6 -4.50 46.89 -52.80
C ARG A 6 -3.38 46.19 -52.04
N ILE A 7 -2.54 46.98 -51.38
CA ILE A 7 -1.58 46.50 -50.39
C ILE A 7 -2.37 46.01 -49.16
N SER A 8 -2.34 44.70 -48.93
CA SER A 8 -2.90 44.07 -47.73
C SER A 8 -1.95 44.29 -46.56
N SER A 9 -2.31 45.21 -45.65
CA SER A 9 -1.62 45.41 -44.38
C SER A 9 -1.91 44.21 -43.47
N GLN A 10 -1.02 43.20 -43.50
CA GLN A 10 -1.05 42.09 -42.55
C GLN A 10 -0.36 42.52 -41.26
N ASN A 11 -1.11 42.51 -40.16
CA ASN A 11 -0.66 42.93 -38.84
C ASN A 11 0.33 41.89 -38.24
N PRO A 12 1.63 42.20 -38.05
CA PRO A 12 2.67 41.22 -37.71
C PRO A 12 2.41 40.48 -36.39
N ARG A 13 1.80 41.15 -35.41
CA ARG A 13 1.51 40.59 -34.08
C ARG A 13 0.50 39.43 -34.11
N LYS A 14 -0.45 39.45 -35.06
CA LYS A 14 -1.45 38.36 -35.20
C LYS A 14 -0.85 37.10 -35.85
N GLN A 15 0.09 37.28 -36.78
CA GLN A 15 0.82 36.14 -37.36
C GLN A 15 1.75 35.49 -36.35
N GLN A 16 2.47 36.30 -35.56
CA GLN A 16 3.39 35.80 -34.55
C GLN A 16 2.66 35.00 -33.44
N GLN A 17 1.53 35.50 -32.94
CA GLN A 17 0.71 34.76 -31.96
C GLN A 17 0.09 33.48 -32.53
N LYS A 18 -0.27 33.45 -33.82
CA LYS A 18 -0.77 32.24 -34.47
C LYS A 18 0.33 31.20 -34.60
N GLN A 19 1.53 31.63 -34.99
CA GLN A 19 2.69 30.77 -35.16
C GLN A 19 3.20 30.21 -33.81
N GLU A 20 3.17 31.00 -32.73
CA GLU A 20 3.47 30.53 -31.37
C GLU A 20 2.44 29.50 -30.88
N ARG A 21 1.15 29.73 -31.10
CA ARG A 21 0.10 28.76 -30.71
C ARG A 21 0.19 27.46 -31.50
N GLU A 22 0.50 27.53 -32.79
CA GLU A 22 0.73 26.36 -33.63
C GLU A 22 1.98 25.59 -33.19
N TRP A 23 3.07 26.30 -32.84
CA TRP A 23 4.30 25.70 -32.31
C TRP A 23 4.08 25.00 -30.96
N LEU A 24 3.37 25.64 -30.03
CA LEU A 24 3.02 25.02 -28.74
C LEU A 24 2.14 23.78 -28.92
N ASN A 25 1.14 23.84 -29.80
CA ASN A 25 0.26 22.68 -30.07
C ASN A 25 0.99 21.52 -30.78
N LEU A 26 2.06 21.80 -31.53
CA LEU A 26 2.95 20.76 -32.07
C LEU A 26 3.86 20.18 -30.97
N SER A 27 4.36 21.00 -30.03
CA SER A 27 5.19 20.55 -28.91
C SER A 27 4.45 19.68 -27.89
N PHE A 28 3.15 19.88 -27.67
CA PHE A 28 2.37 19.12 -26.68
C PHE A 28 1.63 17.88 -27.23
N LYS A 29 1.96 17.43 -28.45
CA LYS A 29 1.42 16.16 -28.96
C LYS A 29 2.02 14.97 -28.20
N PRO A 30 1.21 13.97 -27.82
CA PRO A 30 1.67 12.81 -27.04
C PRO A 30 2.77 12.01 -27.74
N GLU A 31 2.79 12.01 -29.08
CA GLU A 31 3.86 11.41 -29.90
C GLU A 31 5.25 12.04 -29.68
N ASN A 32 5.34 13.31 -29.29
CA ASN A 32 6.61 14.00 -29.02
C ASN A 32 7.06 13.86 -27.56
N PHE A 33 6.17 13.43 -26.67
CA PHE A 33 6.44 13.25 -25.25
C PHE A 33 6.98 11.86 -24.92
N LEU A 34 6.54 10.84 -25.68
CA LEU A 34 6.89 9.44 -25.48
C LEU A 34 8.41 9.18 -25.48
N PRO A 35 9.21 9.73 -26.42
CA PRO A 35 10.66 9.56 -26.41
C PRO A 35 11.31 10.16 -25.17
N GLY A 36 10.84 11.33 -24.71
CA GLY A 36 11.39 12.02 -23.54
C GLY A 36 11.13 11.28 -22.23
N VAL A 37 9.94 10.68 -22.08
CA VAL A 37 9.59 9.87 -20.89
C VAL A 37 10.42 8.59 -20.84
N VAL A 38 10.59 7.91 -21.98
CA VAL A 38 11.39 6.66 -22.04
C VAL A 38 12.87 6.96 -21.77
N ILE A 39 13.43 8.02 -22.36
CA ILE A 39 14.80 8.46 -22.10
C ILE A 39 14.98 8.85 -20.63
N GLY A 40 14.04 9.59 -20.05
CA GLY A 40 14.06 9.97 -18.64
C GLY A 40 13.96 8.79 -17.69
N PHE A 41 13.14 7.78 -18.01
CA PHE A 41 13.02 6.55 -17.23
C PHE A 41 14.28 5.70 -17.28
N ILE A 42 14.89 5.56 -18.47
CA ILE A 42 16.15 4.81 -18.66
C ILE A 42 17.32 5.53 -17.96
N LEU A 43 17.44 6.86 -18.10
CA LEU A 43 18.45 7.66 -17.40
C LEU A 43 18.24 7.62 -15.88
N GLY A 44 17.00 7.67 -15.41
CA GLY A 44 16.66 7.54 -14.00
C GLY A 44 17.09 6.20 -13.42
N LEU A 45 16.80 5.09 -14.12
CA LEU A 45 17.23 3.74 -13.72
C LEU A 45 18.76 3.59 -13.76
N LEU A 46 19.44 4.17 -14.75
CA LEU A 46 20.90 4.10 -14.86
C LEU A 46 21.62 4.93 -13.77
N LEU A 47 21.07 6.08 -13.37
CA LEU A 47 21.59 6.87 -12.25
C LEU A 47 21.34 6.21 -10.89
N ASP A 48 20.20 5.52 -10.73
CA ASP A 48 19.87 4.76 -9.52
C ASP A 48 20.79 3.52 -9.35
N LEU A 49 21.20 2.90 -10.46
CA LEU A 49 22.16 1.79 -10.48
C LEU A 49 23.63 2.22 -10.28
N SER A 50 23.93 3.53 -10.35
CA SER A 50 25.29 4.06 -10.30
C SER A 50 25.69 4.65 -8.95
N GLN A 51 24.94 4.41 -7.87
CA GLN A 51 25.34 4.82 -6.51
C GLN A 51 26.13 3.71 -5.78
N PRO A 52 27.45 3.91 -5.50
CA PRO A 52 28.20 3.04 -4.61
C PRO A 52 28.08 3.51 -3.14
N GLY A 53 27.30 2.78 -2.34
CA GLY A 53 27.57 2.36 -0.96
C GLY A 53 27.70 3.37 0.20
N LYS A 54 26.83 3.22 1.22
CA LYS A 54 27.13 3.29 2.69
C LYS A 54 26.07 2.47 3.47
N GLY A 55 26.33 1.44 4.27
CA GLY A 55 27.57 0.80 4.67
C GLY A 55 27.36 -0.54 5.40
N SER A 56 28.39 -1.39 5.29
CA SER A 56 28.98 -2.29 6.29
C SER A 56 28.08 -3.22 7.12
N LEU A 57 28.14 -4.49 6.74
CA LEU A 57 28.08 -5.67 7.61
C LEU A 57 28.91 -5.44 8.90
N LYS A 58 28.24 -5.34 10.06
CA LYS A 58 28.84 -5.66 11.36
C LYS A 58 28.12 -6.83 11.99
N LEU A 59 28.69 -8.00 11.75
CA LEU A 59 28.56 -9.19 12.55
C LEU A 59 28.90 -8.84 14.01
N LYS A 60 27.90 -8.75 14.89
CA LYS A 60 28.14 -8.65 16.34
C LYS A 60 27.72 -9.94 17.02
N ARG A 61 28.66 -10.87 17.01
CA ARG A 61 28.67 -12.11 17.80
C ARG A 61 28.67 -11.73 19.28
N LYS A 62 27.62 -12.11 20.01
CA LYS A 62 27.64 -12.19 21.48
C LYS A 62 27.34 -13.65 21.84
N ASN A 63 28.31 -14.28 22.49
CA ASN A 63 28.16 -15.58 23.13
C ASN A 63 27.61 -15.42 24.54
N PHE A 64 27.07 -16.53 25.06
CA PHE A 64 26.65 -16.83 26.44
C PHE A 64 25.25 -16.32 26.85
N SER A 65 24.34 -17.14 27.40
CA SER A 65 24.47 -18.40 28.15
C SER A 65 23.28 -19.34 27.92
N GLU A 66 23.54 -20.65 28.01
CA GLU A 66 22.56 -21.74 28.03
C GLU A 66 21.53 -21.60 29.16
N GLY A 67 20.25 -21.76 28.80
CA GLY A 67 19.13 -21.97 29.71
C GLY A 67 18.15 -22.94 29.05
N LYS A 68 17.75 -23.97 29.82
CA LYS A 68 17.02 -25.19 29.42
C LYS A 68 15.73 -24.99 28.60
N PRO A 69 15.32 -26.01 27.82
CA PRO A 69 14.20 -25.92 26.88
C PRO A 69 12.86 -26.00 27.61
N GLN A 70 12.01 -24.98 27.45
CA GLN A 70 10.58 -25.12 27.71
C GLN A 70 9.89 -25.55 26.42
N GLN A 71 9.40 -26.78 26.47
CA GLN A 71 8.72 -27.55 25.46
C GLN A 71 7.43 -26.85 25.02
N ARG A 72 7.53 -25.93 24.04
CA ARG A 72 6.37 -25.47 23.29
C ARG A 72 6.06 -26.50 22.22
N SER A 73 4.93 -27.18 22.43
CA SER A 73 4.20 -28.02 21.48
C SER A 73 4.67 -27.89 20.04
N LEU A 74 5.37 -28.91 19.54
CA LEU A 74 5.54 -29.15 18.12
C LEU A 74 4.16 -29.53 17.58
N VAL A 75 3.36 -28.53 17.21
CA VAL A 75 2.15 -28.76 16.44
C VAL A 75 2.59 -29.33 15.10
N SER A 76 2.07 -30.52 14.82
CA SER A 76 2.28 -31.30 13.61
C SER A 76 2.22 -30.41 12.36
N THR A 77 3.29 -30.40 11.58
CA THR A 77 3.31 -29.85 10.22
C THR A 77 2.44 -30.71 9.32
N ASN A 78 1.13 -30.48 9.36
CA ASN A 78 0.23 -30.91 8.29
C ASN A 78 0.21 -29.78 7.26
N GLY A 79 0.82 -30.03 6.11
CA GLY A 79 1.12 -29.04 5.08
C GLY A 79 -0.09 -28.61 4.24
N ASP A 80 -1.19 -28.20 4.85
CA ASP A 80 -2.33 -27.61 4.12
C ASP A 80 -3.26 -26.76 5.03
N GLU A 81 -2.72 -26.14 6.08
CA GLU A 81 -3.53 -25.30 6.96
C GLU A 81 -3.96 -24.02 6.21
N GLU A 82 -5.27 -23.81 6.05
CA GLU A 82 -5.81 -22.64 5.36
C GLU A 82 -5.48 -21.36 6.15
N LEU A 83 -4.59 -20.53 5.61
CA LEU A 83 -4.25 -19.23 6.18
C LEU A 83 -5.09 -18.11 5.59
N LYS A 84 -5.49 -17.15 6.42
CA LYS A 84 -6.20 -15.94 5.96
C LYS A 84 -5.88 -14.70 6.78
N MET A 85 -6.13 -13.54 6.18
CA MET A 85 -6.11 -12.24 6.84
C MET A 85 -7.54 -11.67 6.87
N VAL A 86 -7.91 -11.05 7.99
CA VAL A 86 -9.19 -10.34 8.13
C VAL A 86 -8.93 -8.85 8.35
N LEU A 87 -9.60 -8.01 7.56
CA LEU A 87 -9.54 -6.56 7.63
C LEU A 87 -10.83 -6.04 8.29
N VAL A 88 -10.71 -5.59 9.53
CA VAL A 88 -11.82 -5.12 10.37
C VAL A 88 -11.98 -3.61 10.19
N VAL A 89 -13.09 -3.18 9.59
CA VAL A 89 -13.41 -1.78 9.28
C VAL A 89 -14.34 -1.19 10.34
N ARG A 90 -14.05 0.03 10.81
CA ARG A 90 -14.96 0.78 11.69
C ARG A 90 -16.13 1.41 10.94
N ARG A 91 -17.36 1.06 11.32
CA ARG A 91 -18.59 1.60 10.72
C ARG A 91 -19.02 2.95 11.28
N ASP A 92 -18.67 3.26 12.53
CA ASP A 92 -19.02 4.54 13.17
C ASP A 92 -18.42 5.77 12.48
N LEU A 93 -17.31 5.59 11.76
CA LEU A 93 -16.63 6.66 11.03
C LEU A 93 -17.35 7.09 9.75
N LYS A 94 -18.42 6.38 9.33
CA LYS A 94 -19.21 6.67 8.10
C LYS A 94 -18.36 6.92 6.86
N ILE A 95 -17.28 6.16 6.72
CA ILE A 95 -16.31 6.32 5.64
C ILE A 95 -16.91 5.83 4.32
N THR A 96 -16.65 6.55 3.21
CA THR A 96 -17.08 6.15 1.87
C THR A 96 -16.39 4.88 1.39
N THR A 97 -17.04 4.12 0.50
CA THR A 97 -16.54 2.84 -0.02
C THR A 97 -15.13 2.94 -0.63
N GLY A 98 -14.86 3.97 -1.43
CA GLY A 98 -13.53 4.19 -2.01
C GLY A 98 -12.44 4.41 -0.96
N LYS A 99 -12.76 5.13 0.13
CA LYS A 99 -11.81 5.31 1.23
C LYS A 99 -11.64 4.02 2.05
N ILE A 100 -12.70 3.23 2.25
CA ILE A 100 -12.56 1.91 2.88
C ILE A 100 -11.59 1.03 2.09
N ALA A 101 -11.73 0.97 0.76
CA ALA A 101 -10.85 0.17 -0.11
C ALA A 101 -9.38 0.60 0.05
N SER A 102 -9.09 1.91 0.00
CA SER A 102 -7.74 2.44 0.22
C SER A 102 -7.19 2.09 1.61
N GLN A 103 -8.00 2.22 2.66
CA GLN A 103 -7.56 1.93 4.04
C GLN A 103 -7.32 0.43 4.26
N CYS A 104 -8.14 -0.44 3.68
CA CYS A 104 -7.92 -1.88 3.65
C CYS A 104 -6.62 -2.24 2.91
N ALA A 105 -6.33 -1.60 1.78
CA ALA A 105 -5.07 -1.78 1.06
C ALA A 105 -3.86 -1.35 1.91
N HIS A 106 -3.95 -0.20 2.61
CA HIS A 106 -2.92 0.24 3.55
C HIS A 106 -2.72 -0.74 4.71
N ALA A 107 -3.79 -1.31 5.26
CA ALA A 107 -3.70 -2.28 6.34
C ALA A 107 -3.00 -3.57 5.89
N ALA A 108 -3.40 -4.10 4.73
CA ALA A 108 -2.81 -5.32 4.18
C ALA A 108 -1.33 -5.15 3.80
N THR A 109 -0.98 -4.03 3.16
CA THR A 109 0.41 -3.76 2.75
C THR A 109 1.30 -3.40 3.95
N GLY A 110 0.78 -2.70 4.96
CA GLY A 110 1.48 -2.46 6.21
C GLY A 110 1.79 -3.76 6.96
N MET A 111 0.79 -4.64 7.09
CA MET A 111 0.98 -5.98 7.65
C MET A 111 2.01 -6.80 6.85
N TYR A 112 1.92 -6.78 5.52
CA TYR A 112 2.88 -7.45 4.65
C TYR A 112 4.32 -7.00 4.94
N ALA A 113 4.56 -5.68 4.98
CA ALA A 113 5.89 -5.12 5.23
C ALA A 113 6.45 -5.50 6.61
N GLU A 114 5.60 -5.54 7.65
CA GLU A 114 5.99 -5.95 8.99
C GLU A 114 6.37 -7.44 9.05
N LEU A 115 5.58 -8.31 8.41
CA LEU A 115 5.84 -9.75 8.37
C LEU A 115 7.06 -10.10 7.52
N MET A 116 7.32 -9.32 6.47
CA MET A 116 8.52 -9.46 5.65
C MET A 116 9.79 -9.26 6.49
N GLN A 117 9.73 -8.54 7.61
CA GLN A 117 10.86 -8.35 8.52
C GLN A 117 10.84 -9.34 9.70
N SER A 118 9.65 -9.71 10.18
CA SER A 118 9.50 -10.43 11.45
C SER A 118 9.14 -11.93 11.32
N ARG A 119 8.33 -12.32 10.32
CA ARG A 119 7.76 -13.68 10.19
C ARG A 119 7.64 -14.12 8.72
N ARG A 120 8.77 -14.14 7.99
CA ARG A 120 8.80 -14.47 6.54
C ARG A 120 8.21 -15.82 6.17
N SER A 121 8.36 -16.84 7.01
CA SER A 121 7.79 -18.17 6.75
C SER A 121 6.27 -18.15 6.73
N LEU A 122 5.65 -17.51 7.72
CA LEU A 122 4.20 -17.32 7.79
C LEU A 122 3.69 -16.51 6.58
N LEU A 123 4.41 -15.44 6.22
CA LEU A 123 4.07 -14.64 5.05
C LEU A 123 4.05 -15.48 3.77
N ARG A 124 5.13 -16.25 3.54
CA ARG A 124 5.25 -17.12 2.37
C ARG A 124 4.17 -18.18 2.30
N GLN A 125 3.84 -18.83 3.42
CA GLN A 125 2.73 -19.80 3.45
C GLN A 125 1.41 -19.13 3.07
N TRP A 126 1.13 -17.94 3.59
CA TRP A 126 -0.09 -17.23 3.24
C TRP A 126 -0.12 -16.81 1.77
N GLU A 127 1.02 -16.43 1.18
CA GLU A 127 1.15 -16.19 -0.26
C GLU A 127 0.89 -17.46 -1.09
N GLU A 128 1.44 -18.60 -0.68
CA GLU A 128 1.22 -19.91 -1.31
C GLU A 128 -0.26 -20.34 -1.23
N ASN A 129 -0.97 -19.95 -0.17
CA ASN A 129 -2.44 -20.12 -0.02
C ASN A 129 -3.27 -19.11 -0.84
N GLY A 130 -2.66 -18.32 -1.72
CA GLY A 130 -3.37 -17.33 -2.54
C GLY A 130 -3.72 -16.04 -1.78
N GLN A 131 -3.08 -15.80 -0.63
CA GLN A 131 -3.16 -14.58 0.17
C GLN A 131 -4.59 -14.05 0.45
N PRO A 132 -5.53 -14.89 0.93
CA PRO A 132 -6.93 -14.50 1.08
C PRO A 132 -7.10 -13.41 2.13
N LYS A 133 -7.96 -12.43 1.80
CA LYS A 133 -8.28 -11.25 2.61
C LYS A 133 -9.79 -11.12 2.69
N ILE A 134 -10.34 -11.14 3.90
CA ILE A 134 -11.78 -10.99 4.15
C ILE A 134 -12.00 -9.66 4.84
N VAL A 135 -12.99 -8.88 4.38
CA VAL A 135 -13.30 -7.59 4.99
C VAL A 135 -14.55 -7.72 5.84
N VAL A 136 -14.41 -7.41 7.13
CA VAL A 136 -15.50 -7.43 8.12
C VAL A 136 -15.62 -6.08 8.80
N THR A 137 -16.60 -5.97 9.69
CA THR A 137 -16.96 -4.71 10.33
C THR A 137 -16.94 -4.79 11.84
N CYS A 138 -16.64 -3.66 12.47
CA CYS A 138 -16.85 -3.45 13.89
C CYS A 138 -17.61 -2.13 14.10
N LYS A 139 -18.29 -2.02 15.23
CA LYS A 139 -19.15 -0.89 15.57
C LYS A 139 -18.34 0.36 15.85
N ASN A 140 -17.23 0.25 16.57
CA ASN A 140 -16.46 1.40 17.05
C ASN A 140 -15.01 1.04 17.43
N GLN A 141 -14.25 2.06 17.87
CA GLN A 141 -12.86 1.92 18.31
C GLN A 141 -12.68 0.92 19.46
N GLN A 142 -13.62 0.88 20.41
CA GLN A 142 -13.53 0.01 21.58
C GLN A 142 -13.62 -1.46 21.17
N GLU A 143 -14.56 -1.80 20.27
CA GLU A 143 -14.67 -3.15 19.72
C GLU A 143 -13.42 -3.53 18.91
N MET A 144 -12.89 -2.62 18.08
CA MET A 144 -11.64 -2.84 17.37
C MET A 144 -10.47 -3.14 18.31
N ASN A 145 -10.34 -2.38 19.42
CA ASN A 145 -9.27 -2.62 20.41
C ASN A 145 -9.41 -4.00 21.07
N LYS A 146 -10.63 -4.42 21.41
CA LYS A 146 -10.88 -5.77 21.96
C LYS A 146 -10.47 -6.86 20.99
N LEU A 147 -10.77 -6.70 19.70
CA LEU A 147 -10.37 -7.67 18.67
C LEU A 147 -8.84 -7.72 18.51
N LYS A 148 -8.18 -6.56 18.54
CA LYS A 148 -6.73 -6.47 18.50
C LYS A 148 -6.10 -7.20 19.68
N GLU A 149 -6.55 -6.91 20.91
CA GLU A 149 -6.05 -7.53 22.14
C GLU A 149 -6.27 -9.05 22.13
N ALA A 150 -7.45 -9.51 21.68
CA ALA A 150 -7.74 -10.94 21.57
C ALA A 150 -6.81 -11.65 20.56
N ALA A 151 -6.58 -11.04 19.39
CA ALA A 151 -5.66 -11.57 18.37
C ALA A 151 -4.21 -11.62 18.88
N GLU A 152 -3.73 -10.54 19.48
CA GLU A 152 -2.37 -10.47 20.03
C GLU A 152 -2.18 -11.47 21.18
N GLY A 153 -3.21 -11.65 22.02
CA GLY A 153 -3.19 -12.60 23.13
C GLY A 153 -3.01 -14.06 22.71
N ILE A 154 -3.45 -14.42 21.50
CA ILE A 154 -3.23 -15.75 20.90
C ILE A 154 -2.06 -15.78 19.90
N GLY A 155 -1.29 -14.70 19.78
CA GLY A 155 -0.09 -14.62 18.95
C GLY A 155 -0.32 -14.32 17.47
N LEU A 156 -1.55 -13.98 17.06
CA LEU A 156 -1.82 -13.53 15.69
C LEU A 156 -1.19 -12.14 15.47
N PRO A 157 -0.56 -11.90 14.30
CA PRO A 157 -0.08 -10.58 13.96
C PRO A 157 -1.25 -9.61 13.75
N THR A 158 -1.08 -8.36 14.16
CA THR A 158 -2.08 -7.30 13.94
C THR A 158 -1.44 -6.01 13.44
N PHE A 159 -2.14 -5.28 12.58
CA PHE A 159 -1.68 -3.99 12.06
C PHE A 159 -2.83 -3.00 12.01
N VAL A 160 -2.60 -1.76 12.44
CA VAL A 160 -3.66 -0.75 12.54
C VAL A 160 -3.32 0.43 11.64
N VAL A 161 -4.28 0.81 10.80
CA VAL A 161 -4.22 2.05 10.03
C VAL A 161 -4.93 3.16 10.81
N ALA A 162 -4.31 4.33 10.86
CA ALA A 162 -4.91 5.56 11.35
C ALA A 162 -5.05 6.57 10.21
N ASP A 163 -6.15 7.33 10.21
CA ASP A 163 -6.34 8.38 9.22
C ASP A 163 -5.34 9.51 9.45
N ALA A 164 -4.62 9.90 8.40
CA ALA A 164 -3.64 11.00 8.47
C ALA A 164 -4.29 12.40 8.55
N GLY A 165 -5.61 12.48 8.76
CA GLY A 165 -6.33 13.75 8.89
C GLY A 165 -6.59 14.49 7.59
N ARG A 166 -6.52 13.82 6.43
CA ARG A 166 -6.82 14.42 5.11
C ARG A 166 -8.30 14.32 4.72
N THR A 167 -9.17 13.96 5.66
CA THR A 167 -10.58 13.66 5.41
C THR A 167 -11.49 14.14 6.54
N GLN A 168 -12.80 13.89 6.40
CA GLN A 168 -13.87 14.22 7.36
C GLN A 168 -13.79 13.49 8.72
N VAL A 169 -12.79 12.63 8.92
CA VAL A 169 -12.55 11.91 10.18
C VAL A 169 -11.49 12.64 11.00
N VAL A 170 -11.64 12.66 12.32
CA VAL A 170 -10.65 13.25 13.23
C VAL A 170 -9.28 12.62 12.97
N SER A 171 -8.26 13.46 12.76
CA SER A 171 -6.88 13.02 12.54
C SER A 171 -6.41 12.04 13.63
N GLY A 172 -5.72 10.98 13.24
CA GLY A 172 -5.25 9.93 14.15
C GLY A 172 -6.31 8.89 14.54
N SER A 173 -7.56 9.00 14.06
CA SER A 173 -8.56 7.96 14.27
C SER A 173 -8.14 6.65 13.60
N LYS A 174 -8.12 5.54 14.34
CA LYS A 174 -7.86 4.22 13.76
C LYS A 174 -9.06 3.82 12.91
N THR A 175 -8.82 3.42 11.66
CA THR A 175 -9.85 3.17 10.65
C THR A 175 -10.05 1.69 10.38
N VAL A 176 -8.94 0.96 10.18
CA VAL A 176 -8.92 -0.45 9.82
C VAL A 176 -7.86 -1.17 10.66
N LEU A 177 -8.23 -2.36 11.14
CA LEU A 177 -7.36 -3.31 11.81
C LEU A 177 -7.19 -4.54 10.91
N ALA A 178 -5.97 -4.90 10.55
CA ALA A 178 -5.66 -6.22 10.01
C ALA A 178 -5.42 -7.20 11.17
N VAL A 179 -6.04 -8.38 11.07
CA VAL A 179 -5.82 -9.55 11.95
C VAL A 179 -5.33 -10.69 11.08
N GLY A 180 -4.20 -11.28 11.44
CA GLY A 180 -3.53 -12.28 10.61
C GLY A 180 -2.57 -11.64 9.57
N PRO A 181 -2.00 -12.45 8.66
CA PRO A 181 -2.44 -13.78 8.31
C PRO A 181 -2.15 -14.80 9.41
N GLY A 182 -2.98 -15.83 9.47
CA GLY A 182 -2.85 -16.94 10.39
C GLY A 182 -3.87 -18.04 10.08
N PRO A 183 -3.81 -19.17 10.79
CA PRO A 183 -4.74 -20.26 10.59
C PRO A 183 -6.19 -19.80 10.65
N LYS A 184 -7.00 -20.28 9.71
CA LYS A 184 -8.41 -19.91 9.59
C LYS A 184 -9.14 -20.04 10.92
N GLU A 185 -8.93 -21.14 11.64
CA GLU A 185 -9.59 -21.40 12.93
C GLU A 185 -9.19 -20.38 14.00
N LEU A 186 -7.89 -20.06 14.11
CA LEU A 186 -7.41 -19.05 15.06
C LEU A 186 -7.96 -17.67 14.70
N VAL A 187 -7.94 -17.29 13.43
CA VAL A 187 -8.47 -15.99 12.97
C VAL A 187 -9.99 -15.93 13.21
N ASP A 188 -10.74 -16.99 12.90
CA ASP A 188 -12.18 -17.07 13.13
C ASP A 188 -12.56 -17.04 14.61
N SER A 189 -11.71 -17.55 15.51
CA SER A 189 -11.94 -17.44 16.96
C SER A 189 -12.00 -15.98 17.45
N VAL A 190 -11.34 -15.07 16.73
CA VAL A 190 -11.32 -13.63 17.04
C VAL A 190 -12.38 -12.88 16.24
N THR A 191 -12.47 -13.13 14.93
CA THR A 191 -13.25 -12.29 14.00
C THR A 191 -14.51 -12.96 13.43
N GLY A 192 -14.82 -14.19 13.82
CA GLY A 192 -15.91 -14.98 13.24
C GLY A 192 -17.32 -14.48 13.60
N LYS A 193 -17.45 -13.57 14.57
CA LYS A 193 -18.74 -12.98 14.98
C LYS A 193 -19.05 -11.65 14.27
N GLN A 194 -18.11 -11.14 13.49
CA GLN A 194 -18.18 -9.84 12.84
C GLN A 194 -18.94 -9.99 11.52
N GLY A 195 -19.80 -9.02 11.22
CA GLY A 195 -20.51 -8.98 9.94
C GLY A 195 -19.56 -8.62 8.80
N LEU A 196 -19.74 -9.27 7.65
CA LEU A 196 -19.07 -8.90 6.40
C LEU A 196 -19.35 -7.42 6.05
N LEU A 197 -18.38 -6.76 5.42
CA LEU A 197 -18.53 -5.37 4.98
C LEU A 197 -19.52 -5.24 3.81
#